data_AF-A0AAN7HLV7-F1
#
_entry.id   AF-A0AAN7HLV7-F1
#
_cell.length_a   1.000
_cell.length_b   1.000
_cell.length_c   1.000
_cell.angle_alpha   90.00
_cell.angle_beta   90.00
_cell.angle_gamma   90.00
#
_symmetry.space_group_name_H-M   'P 1'
#
loop_
_entity.id
_entity.type
_entity.pdbx_description
1 polymer ?
#
loop_
_entity_poly.entity_id
_entity_poly.type
_entity_poly.pdbx_seq_one_letter_code
_entity_poly.pdbx_strand_id
1 'polypeptide(L)'
;MKLCGISTAVYAVLSVALQLSQAATTASACDPTTCKLPNCLCPSLSPPNGMNASDVPQFVTITFDDSIQPELLATAKDLLNVK
;
A
#
# COMPACT_ATOMS: atom_id res chain seq x y z
N MET A 1 -43.93 -41.41 -5.22
CA MET A 1 -43.81 -40.43 -4.11
C MET A 1 -42.48 -40.65 -3.38
N LYS A 2 -41.41 -39.99 -3.82
CA LYS A 2 -40.11 -39.78 -3.13
C LYS A 2 -39.12 -39.17 -4.14
N LEU A 3 -39.20 -37.85 -4.33
CA LEU A 3 -38.29 -37.09 -5.21
C LEU A 3 -37.94 -35.71 -4.64
N CYS A 4 -38.09 -35.49 -3.31
CA CYS A 4 -37.89 -34.16 -2.71
C CYS A 4 -36.62 -33.99 -1.87
N GLY A 5 -35.75 -34.99 -1.75
CA GLY A 5 -34.62 -34.94 -0.79
C GLY A 5 -33.27 -34.47 -1.35
N ILE A 6 -33.05 -34.57 -2.67
CA ILE A 6 -31.72 -34.38 -3.28
C ILE A 6 -31.52 -32.97 -3.84
N SER A 7 -32.62 -32.22 -4.04
CA SER A 7 -32.58 -30.93 -4.75
C SER A 7 -32.11 -29.77 -3.86
N THR A 8 -32.54 -29.71 -2.60
CA THR A 8 -32.22 -28.59 -1.71
C THR A 8 -30.77 -28.58 -1.24
N ALA A 9 -30.17 -29.75 -0.99
CA ALA A 9 -28.77 -29.85 -0.57
C ALA A 9 -27.79 -29.45 -1.68
N VAL A 10 -28.08 -29.83 -2.93
CA VAL A 10 -27.22 -29.48 -4.09
C VAL A 10 -27.27 -27.99 -4.39
N TYR A 11 -28.45 -27.37 -4.31
CA TYR A 11 -28.59 -25.92 -4.47
C TYR A 11 -27.92 -25.12 -3.35
N ALA A 12 -27.95 -25.60 -2.11
CA ALA A 12 -27.28 -24.96 -0.98
C ALA A 12 -25.73 -25.04 -1.09
N VAL A 13 -25.19 -26.17 -1.55
CA VAL A 13 -23.73 -26.32 -1.76
C VAL A 13 -23.24 -25.43 -2.91
N LEU A 14 -24.02 -25.29 -3.99
CA LEU A 14 -23.66 -24.45 -5.13
C LEU A 14 -23.67 -22.95 -4.79
N SER A 15 -24.56 -22.51 -3.90
CA SER A 15 -24.66 -21.10 -3.49
C SER A 15 -23.59 -20.69 -2.49
N VAL A 16 -23.12 -21.60 -1.62
CA VAL A 16 -22.02 -21.34 -0.68
C VAL A 16 -20.67 -21.22 -1.42
N ALA A 17 -20.47 -21.94 -2.52
CA ALA A 17 -19.23 -21.87 -3.31
C ALA A 17 -19.03 -20.50 -4.01
N LEU A 18 -20.11 -19.80 -4.38
CA LEU A 18 -20.03 -18.46 -4.99
C LEU A 18 -19.66 -17.34 -4.00
N GLN A 19 -19.79 -17.57 -2.69
CA GLN A 19 -19.60 -16.52 -1.67
C GLN A 19 -18.18 -16.50 -1.10
N LEU A 20 -17.35 -17.50 -1.42
CA LEU A 20 -15.96 -17.60 -0.95
C LEU A 20 -14.95 -16.86 -1.86
N SER A 21 -15.37 -16.37 -3.04
CA SER A 21 -14.57 -15.46 -3.85
C SER A 21 -14.72 -14.03 -3.36
N GLN A 22 -14.38 -13.77 -2.09
CA GLN A 22 -14.08 -12.41 -1.68
C GLN A 22 -12.74 -12.07 -2.33
N ALA A 23 -12.81 -11.57 -3.57
CA ALA A 23 -11.66 -11.11 -4.32
C ALA A 23 -10.95 -10.08 -3.44
N ALA A 24 -9.72 -10.38 -3.03
CA ALA A 24 -8.80 -9.35 -2.62
C ALA A 24 -8.79 -8.33 -3.77
N THR A 25 -9.33 -7.14 -3.55
CA THR A 25 -9.26 -6.07 -4.54
C THR A 25 -7.81 -5.64 -4.61
N THR A 26 -7.03 -6.34 -5.43
CA THR A 26 -5.73 -5.84 -5.83
C THR A 26 -5.98 -4.49 -6.49
N ALA A 27 -5.30 -3.45 -6.02
CA ALA A 27 -5.35 -2.17 -6.69
C ALA A 27 -5.02 -2.40 -8.17
N SER A 28 -5.79 -1.80 -9.08
CA SER A 28 -5.52 -1.89 -10.51
C SER A 28 -4.07 -1.49 -10.78
N ALA A 29 -3.39 -2.19 -11.69
CA ALA A 29 -2.03 -1.86 -12.06
C ALA A 29 -1.94 -0.38 -12.47
N CYS A 30 -0.88 0.32 -12.02
CA CYS A 30 -0.70 1.73 -12.33
C CYS A 30 -0.51 1.92 -13.84
N ASP A 31 -1.28 2.81 -14.46
CA ASP A 31 -1.11 3.18 -15.86
C ASP A 31 -0.14 4.37 -15.97
N PRO A 32 1.08 4.16 -16.49
CA PRO A 32 2.08 5.21 -16.59
C PRO A 32 1.73 6.25 -17.66
N THR A 33 0.74 6.02 -18.53
CA THR A 33 0.31 7.00 -19.54
C THR A 33 -0.56 8.10 -18.95
N THR A 34 -1.32 7.79 -17.89
CA THR A 34 -2.19 8.72 -17.18
C THR A 34 -1.57 9.24 -15.88
N CYS A 35 -0.79 8.43 -15.16
CA CYS A 35 -0.09 8.84 -13.94
C CYS A 35 1.23 9.58 -14.28
N LYS A 36 1.19 10.92 -14.22
CA LYS A 36 2.33 11.79 -14.57
C LYS A 36 2.71 12.75 -13.44
N LEU A 37 4.01 13.00 -13.34
CA LEU A 37 4.57 14.03 -12.47
C LEU A 37 4.03 15.43 -12.84
N PRO A 38 3.95 16.37 -11.88
CA PRO A 38 4.34 16.23 -10.47
C PRO A 38 3.26 15.59 -9.59
N ASN A 39 2.06 15.36 -10.14
CA ASN A 39 0.86 15.04 -9.37
C ASN A 39 0.69 13.53 -9.12
N CYS A 40 1.37 12.68 -9.89
CA CYS A 40 1.31 11.24 -9.76
C CYS A 40 2.64 10.59 -10.16
N LEU A 41 3.06 9.57 -9.41
CA LEU A 41 4.19 8.71 -9.75
C LEU A 41 3.79 7.25 -9.51
N CYS A 42 3.91 6.40 -10.53
CA CYS A 42 3.72 4.97 -10.36
C CYS A 42 4.82 4.39 -9.45
N PRO A 43 4.51 3.38 -8.61
CA PRO A 43 5.53 2.69 -7.82
C PRO A 43 6.68 2.17 -8.68
N SER A 44 7.91 2.47 -8.29
CA SER A 44 9.12 2.08 -9.00
C SER A 44 10.30 2.00 -8.03
N LEU A 45 11.28 1.15 -8.35
CA LEU A 45 12.59 1.12 -7.70
C LEU A 45 13.61 2.03 -8.41
N SER A 46 13.26 2.57 -9.58
CA SER A 46 14.11 3.50 -10.32
C SER A 46 13.88 4.95 -9.85
N PRO A 47 14.92 5.79 -9.85
CA PRO A 47 14.75 7.22 -9.60
C PRO A 47 13.67 7.86 -10.49
N PRO A 48 12.91 8.84 -9.97
CA PRO A 48 11.96 9.59 -10.78
C PRO A 48 12.63 10.23 -12.00
N ASN A 49 11.85 10.47 -13.06
CA ASN A 49 12.31 11.14 -14.28
C ASN A 49 13.49 10.46 -15.01
N GLY A 50 13.76 9.18 -14.73
CA GLY A 50 14.79 8.40 -15.43
C GLY A 50 16.24 8.80 -15.12
N MET A 51 16.47 9.43 -13.97
CA MET A 51 17.82 9.81 -13.54
C MET A 51 18.69 8.58 -13.21
N ASN A 52 20.01 8.68 -13.44
CA ASN A 52 20.93 7.68 -12.92
C ASN A 52 21.05 7.82 -11.41
N ALA A 53 21.17 6.71 -10.68
CA ALA A 53 21.29 6.73 -9.22
C ALA A 53 22.49 7.55 -8.72
N SER A 54 23.58 7.63 -9.49
CA SER A 54 24.76 8.45 -9.17
C SER A 54 24.50 9.95 -9.18
N ASP A 55 23.47 10.40 -9.91
CA ASP A 55 23.17 11.81 -10.12
C ASP A 55 22.07 12.29 -9.15
N VAL A 56 21.49 11.38 -8.38
CA VAL A 56 20.37 11.64 -7.47
C VAL A 56 20.90 11.97 -6.07
N PRO A 57 20.53 13.12 -5.48
CA PRO A 57 20.83 13.40 -4.10
C PRO A 57 20.21 12.36 -3.16
N GLN A 58 21.02 11.80 -2.25
CA GLN A 58 20.49 10.92 -1.21
C GLN A 58 19.71 11.76 -0.18
N PHE A 59 18.39 11.56 -0.14
CA PHE A 59 17.57 12.12 0.92
C PHE A 59 17.60 11.23 2.17
N VAL A 60 17.74 11.83 3.34
CA VAL A 60 17.54 11.18 4.64
C VAL A 60 16.48 11.98 5.39
N THR A 61 15.37 11.34 5.74
CA THR A 61 14.27 11.97 6.46
C THR A 61 14.26 11.50 7.91
N ILE A 62 14.57 12.40 8.84
CA ILE A 62 14.48 12.15 10.28
C ILE A 62 13.10 12.61 10.75
N THR A 63 12.33 11.72 11.38
CA THR A 63 11.02 12.02 11.95
C THR A 63 11.00 11.70 13.45
N PHE A 64 10.19 12.43 14.20
CA PHE A 64 9.89 12.17 15.60
C PHE A 64 8.36 12.02 15.71
N ASP A 65 7.90 10.82 16.02
CA ASP A 65 6.47 10.49 16.11
C ASP A 65 5.94 10.69 17.55
N ASP A 66 4.61 10.61 17.68
CA ASP A 66 3.84 10.73 18.94
C ASP A 66 3.87 12.12 19.60
N SER A 67 3.84 12.16 20.94
CA SER A 67 3.66 13.37 21.75
C SER A 67 4.97 14.13 21.93
N ILE A 68 4.93 15.45 21.75
CA ILE A 68 6.07 16.33 22.01
C ILE A 68 6.15 16.68 23.49
N GLN A 69 7.14 16.10 24.16
CA GLN A 69 7.48 16.36 25.57
C GLN A 69 8.86 17.03 25.68
N PRO A 70 9.19 17.68 26.81
CA PRO A 70 10.47 18.37 26.99
C PRO A 70 11.70 17.49 26.71
N GLU A 71 11.65 16.22 27.11
CA GLU A 71 12.74 15.25 26.94
C GLU A 71 12.93 14.86 25.47
N LEU A 72 11.83 14.65 24.74
CA LEU A 72 11.87 14.38 23.30
C LEU A 72 12.46 15.59 22.57
N LEU A 73 12.01 16.80 22.92
CA LEU A 73 12.52 18.02 22.29
C LEU A 73 14.01 18.24 22.55
N ALA A 74 14.48 17.96 23.78
CA ALA A 74 15.89 18.04 24.11
C ALA A 74 16.73 17.05 23.27
N THR A 75 16.27 15.81 23.16
CA THR A 75 16.92 14.75 22.37
C THR A 75 16.95 15.10 20.88
N ALA A 76 15.82 15.56 20.33
CA ALA A 76 15.72 15.95 18.94
C ALA A 76 16.69 17.11 18.59
N LYS A 77 16.81 18.09 19.48
CA LYS A 77 17.76 19.20 19.32
C LYS A 77 19.21 18.73 19.34
N ASP A 78 19.55 17.82 20.24
CA ASP A 78 20.90 17.27 20.32
C ASP A 78 21.25 16.48 19.06
N LEU A 79 20.34 15.62 18.59
CA LEU A 79 20.51 14.84 17.36
C LEU A 79 20.72 15.72 16.12
N LEU A 80 19.99 16.83 16.02
CA LEU A 80 20.06 17.74 14.87
C LEU A 80 21.18 18.79 15.00
N ASN A 81 21.88 18.86 16.13
CA ASN A 81 23.00 19.76 16.35
C ASN A 81 24.31 19.18 15.76
N VAL A 82 24.26 18.86 14.47
CA VAL A 82 25.42 18.35 13.73
C VAL A 82 26.28 19.55 13.34
N LYS A 83 27.44 19.69 13.98
CA LYS A 83 28.47 20.67 13.63
C LYS A 83 29.44 20.11 12.60
#